data_AF-A0AAV2Z794-F1
#
_entry.id   AF-A0AAV2Z794-F1
#
_cell.length_a   1.000
_cell.length_b   1.000
_cell.length_c   1.000
_cell.angle_alpha   90.00
_cell.angle_beta   90.00
_cell.angle_gamma   90.00
#
_symmetry.space_group_name_H-M   'P 1'
#
loop_
_entity.id
_entity.type
_entity.pdbx_description
1 polymer ?
#
loop_
_entity_poly.entity_id
_entity_poly.type
_entity_poly.pdbx_seq_one_letter_code
_entity_poly.pdbx_strand_id
1 'polypeptide(L)'
;MVCWVSTVEMMESSRNKWGSEAVAMGGGRGRRSNGADGGASVKNGKVVVLLNGRFAGRKAIVVKTYDEGHAERKFGHAIVAGIDRYPRKVTRAMGKKKLIKKSKVKPFVKYVNYNHIMPTRYVVDIDLKKVLDDEVMAKPESRVETRKTIKKVFEERYLNQANCKSEKKAAGVSFFFKKLRF
;
A
#
# COMPACT_ATOMS: atom_id res chain seq x y z
N MET A 1 8.45 27.70 57.84
CA MET A 1 7.37 28.43 57.13
C MET A 1 8.05 29.63 56.51
N VAL A 2 8.17 29.80 55.19
CA VAL A 2 7.13 29.72 54.18
C VAL A 2 7.81 29.40 52.84
N CYS A 3 7.55 28.22 52.27
CA CYS A 3 7.88 27.92 50.88
C CYS A 3 6.58 28.05 50.09
N TRP A 4 6.21 29.27 49.73
CA TRP A 4 4.92 29.57 49.10
C TRP A 4 5.01 30.79 48.18
N VAL A 5 6.05 30.86 47.34
CA VAL A 5 6.08 31.76 46.18
C VAL A 5 6.81 31.08 45.03
N SER A 6 6.26 29.97 44.51
CA SER A 6 6.81 29.36 43.29
C SER A 6 5.81 28.47 42.54
N THR A 7 4.52 28.78 42.63
CA THR A 7 3.48 28.01 41.90
C THR A 7 2.51 28.88 41.12
N VAL A 8 2.53 30.21 41.29
CA VAL A 8 1.60 31.10 40.58
C VAL A 8 2.20 31.71 39.30
N GLU A 9 3.50 32.02 39.27
CA GLU A 9 4.14 32.60 38.06
C GLU A 9 4.38 31.62 36.92
N MET A 10 4.39 30.30 37.18
CA MET A 10 4.59 29.31 36.12
C MET A 10 3.30 28.98 35.35
N MET A 11 2.15 29.50 35.77
CA MET A 11 0.83 29.15 35.22
C MET A 11 0.19 30.25 34.36
N GLU A 12 0.79 31.44 34.27
CA GLU A 12 0.28 32.56 33.45
C GLU A 12 1.06 32.80 32.15
N SER A 13 2.22 32.19 31.95
CA SER A 13 2.99 32.31 30.69
C SER A 13 2.47 31.40 29.56
N SER A 14 1.60 30.43 29.86
CA SER A 14 1.09 29.47 28.86
C SER A 14 -0.26 29.84 28.23
N ARG A 15 -0.86 30.99 28.57
CA ARG A 15 -2.18 31.39 28.05
C ARG A 15 -2.17 32.39 26.89
N ASN A 16 -1.04 33.04 26.59
CA ASN A 16 -0.97 34.12 25.59
C ASN A 16 -0.29 33.74 24.26
N LYS A 17 -0.07 32.44 23.99
CA LYS A 17 0.52 31.97 22.73
C LYS A 17 -0.49 31.47 21.68
N TRP A 18 -1.78 31.72 21.92
CA TRP A 18 -2.89 31.31 21.05
C TRP A 18 -3.65 32.49 20.43
N GLY A 19 -3.10 33.71 20.49
CA GLY A 19 -3.83 34.95 20.17
C GLY A 19 -3.43 35.70 18.90
N SER A 20 -2.36 35.33 18.18
CA SER A 20 -1.77 36.27 17.19
C SER A 20 -1.36 35.66 15.84
N GLU A 21 -2.06 34.63 15.35
CA GLU A 21 -1.79 34.09 14.00
C GLU A 21 -3.07 33.69 13.24
N ALA A 22 -4.12 34.48 13.42
CA ALA A 22 -5.41 34.26 12.75
C ALA A 22 -5.94 35.52 12.07
N VAL A 23 -5.25 36.05 11.03
CA VAL A 23 -5.90 36.75 9.90
C VAL A 23 -4.97 36.70 8.67
N ALA A 24 -5.23 35.78 7.74
CA ALA A 24 -4.92 35.93 6.32
C ALA A 24 -5.70 34.88 5.51
N MET A 25 -7.03 35.01 5.49
CA MET A 25 -7.89 34.33 4.50
C MET A 25 -7.73 35.04 3.15
N GLY A 26 -6.83 34.53 2.31
CA GLY A 26 -6.79 34.80 0.87
C GLY A 26 -7.19 33.52 0.13
N GLY A 27 -8.43 33.48 -0.35
CA GLY A 27 -9.04 32.31 -0.97
C GLY A 27 -8.39 31.87 -2.28
N GLY A 28 -7.53 30.86 -2.21
CA GLY A 28 -7.25 29.96 -3.32
C GLY A 28 -8.04 28.67 -3.09
N ARG A 29 -9.09 28.41 -3.88
CA ARG A 29 -9.75 27.10 -3.92
C ARG A 29 -8.76 26.08 -4.45
N GLY A 30 -7.92 25.54 -3.55
CA GLY A 30 -7.09 24.38 -3.83
C GLY A 30 -8.02 23.27 -4.30
N ARG A 31 -7.79 22.81 -5.54
CA ARG A 31 -8.39 21.58 -6.08
C ARG A 31 -8.04 20.44 -5.12
N ARG A 32 -8.93 20.16 -4.17
CA ARG A 32 -8.94 18.91 -3.41
C ARG A 32 -9.31 17.79 -4.36
N SER A 33 -8.34 17.25 -5.08
CA SER A 33 -8.51 16.01 -5.83
C SER A 33 -8.34 14.80 -4.92
N ASN A 34 -9.23 14.63 -3.93
CA ASN A 34 -9.35 13.35 -3.22
C ASN A 34 -10.73 13.21 -2.58
N GLY A 35 -11.61 12.52 -3.29
CA GLY A 35 -12.88 12.02 -2.79
C GLY A 35 -13.92 11.91 -3.91
N ALA A 36 -14.48 10.70 -4.07
CA ALA A 36 -15.68 10.36 -4.86
C ALA A 36 -15.56 10.38 -6.41
N ASP A 37 -16.15 9.48 -7.23
CA ASP A 37 -16.91 8.23 -7.03
C ASP A 37 -17.11 7.53 -8.40
N GLY A 38 -17.35 6.21 -8.41
CA GLY A 38 -18.16 5.54 -9.45
C GLY A 38 -17.51 4.93 -10.70
N GLY A 39 -16.25 5.24 -11.04
CA GLY A 39 -15.56 4.62 -12.18
C GLY A 39 -14.47 3.63 -11.74
N ALA A 40 -14.33 2.49 -12.44
CA ALA A 40 -13.28 1.50 -12.19
C ALA A 40 -11.88 2.02 -12.59
N SER A 41 -11.44 3.19 -12.11
CA SER A 41 -10.16 3.79 -12.46
C SER A 41 -9.01 3.01 -11.81
N VAL A 42 -8.03 2.59 -12.60
CA VAL A 42 -6.81 1.94 -12.13
C VAL A 42 -5.93 3.02 -11.49
N LYS A 43 -5.94 3.10 -10.16
CA LYS A 43 -5.14 4.07 -9.39
C LYS A 43 -4.11 3.30 -8.57
N ASN A 44 -3.00 3.96 -8.21
CA ASN A 44 -1.96 3.36 -7.38
C ASN A 44 -2.56 2.90 -6.03
N GLY A 45 -2.11 1.75 -5.54
CA GLY A 45 -2.61 1.13 -4.31
C GLY A 45 -3.92 0.33 -4.47
N LYS A 46 -4.52 0.31 -5.68
CA LYS A 46 -5.65 -0.61 -5.95
C LYS A 46 -5.19 -2.04 -6.10
N VAL A 47 -6.01 -2.95 -5.59
CA VAL A 47 -5.85 -4.39 -5.81
C VAL A 47 -6.49 -4.77 -7.14
N VAL A 48 -5.80 -5.59 -7.90
CA VAL A 48 -6.21 -6.05 -9.21
C VAL A 48 -5.96 -7.55 -9.36
N VAL A 49 -6.72 -8.20 -10.24
CA VAL A 49 -6.50 -9.60 -10.63
C VAL A 49 -5.94 -9.63 -12.04
N LEU A 50 -4.89 -10.41 -12.26
CA LEU A 50 -4.33 -10.60 -13.58
C LEU A 50 -5.14 -11.61 -14.37
N LEU A 51 -5.51 -11.27 -15.60
CA LEU A 51 -6.30 -12.14 -16.48
C LEU A 51 -5.40 -13.07 -17.30
N ASN A 52 -4.30 -12.55 -17.85
CA ASN A 52 -3.50 -13.26 -18.87
C ASN A 52 -2.03 -13.54 -18.46
N GLY A 53 -1.48 -14.60 -19.05
CA GLY A 53 -0.07 -15.00 -18.95
C GLY A 53 0.27 -15.87 -17.72
N ARG A 54 1.57 -16.05 -17.45
CA ARG A 54 2.06 -16.92 -16.35
C ARG A 54 1.47 -16.63 -14.96
N PHE A 55 1.11 -15.38 -14.70
CA PHE A 55 0.55 -14.94 -13.42
C PHE A 55 -0.97 -14.73 -13.48
N ALA A 56 -1.65 -15.32 -14.47
CA ALA A 56 -3.10 -15.31 -14.54
C ALA A 56 -3.72 -15.84 -13.24
N GLY A 57 -4.83 -15.22 -12.85
CA GLY A 57 -5.56 -15.51 -11.64
C GLY A 57 -4.87 -15.11 -10.32
N ARG A 58 -3.72 -14.43 -10.40
CA ARG A 58 -3.01 -13.90 -9.23
C ARG A 58 -3.44 -12.46 -8.94
N LYS A 59 -3.54 -12.16 -7.65
CA LYS A 59 -3.81 -10.81 -7.13
C LYS A 59 -2.52 -10.01 -7.09
N ALA A 60 -2.62 -8.75 -7.49
CA ALA A 60 -1.53 -7.79 -7.48
C ALA A 60 -2.03 -6.41 -7.01
N ILE A 61 -1.08 -5.57 -6.63
CA ILE A 61 -1.29 -4.16 -6.29
C ILE A 61 -0.64 -3.33 -7.40
N VAL A 62 -1.38 -2.35 -7.89
CA VAL A 62 -0.87 -1.39 -8.87
C VAL A 62 0.04 -0.39 -8.16
N VAL A 63 1.27 -0.30 -8.60
CA VAL A 63 2.29 0.55 -7.96
C VAL A 63 2.49 1.84 -8.73
N LYS A 64 2.62 1.72 -10.06
CA LYS A 64 2.71 2.85 -11.00
C LYS A 64 1.83 2.58 -12.21
N THR A 65 1.26 3.64 -12.74
CA THR A 65 0.34 3.68 -13.87
C THR A 65 0.96 4.55 -14.95
N TYR A 66 0.95 4.07 -16.19
CA TYR A 66 1.45 4.78 -17.36
C TYR A 66 0.33 4.80 -18.38
N ASP A 67 -0.41 5.90 -18.41
CA ASP A 67 -1.58 6.04 -19.27
C ASP A 67 -1.19 6.51 -20.69
N GLU A 68 -0.12 7.31 -20.79
CA GLU A 68 0.40 7.87 -22.05
C GLU A 68 1.36 6.92 -22.80
N GLY A 69 1.65 5.75 -22.22
CA GLY A 69 2.65 4.82 -22.75
C GLY A 69 4.09 5.28 -22.52
N HIS A 70 5.04 4.38 -22.77
CA HIS A 70 6.47 4.63 -22.70
C HIS A 70 7.11 4.37 -24.07
N ALA A 71 8.32 4.87 -24.34
CA ALA A 71 8.99 4.67 -25.63
C ALA A 71 9.11 3.17 -26.01
N GLU A 72 9.37 2.30 -25.02
CA GLU A 72 9.43 0.84 -25.20
C GLU A 72 8.04 0.22 -25.42
N ARG A 73 6.97 0.82 -24.88
CA ARG A 73 5.61 0.28 -24.87
C ARG A 73 4.58 1.38 -25.10
N LYS A 74 4.11 1.48 -26.34
CA LYS A 74 3.15 2.49 -26.82
C LYS A 74 1.73 2.37 -26.23
N PHE A 75 1.46 1.35 -25.42
CA PHE A 75 0.14 1.09 -24.85
C PHE A 75 0.09 1.44 -23.36
N GLY A 76 -1.12 1.75 -22.87
CA GLY A 76 -1.37 1.98 -21.46
C GLY A 76 -1.03 0.75 -20.61
N HIS A 77 -0.13 0.92 -19.64
CA HIS A 77 0.37 -0.19 -18.83
C HIS A 77 0.62 0.24 -17.39
N ALA A 78 0.75 -0.75 -16.51
CA ALA A 78 1.02 -0.55 -15.10
C ALA A 78 2.15 -1.47 -14.62
N ILE A 79 2.92 -0.98 -13.66
CA ILE A 79 3.78 -1.82 -12.82
C ILE A 79 2.92 -2.38 -11.70
N VAL A 80 2.89 -3.70 -11.61
CA VAL A 80 2.14 -4.44 -10.60
C VAL A 80 3.07 -5.30 -9.76
N ALA A 81 2.84 -5.27 -8.44
CA ALA A 81 3.47 -6.14 -7.46
C ALA A 81 2.43 -7.08 -6.87
N GLY A 82 2.62 -8.39 -7.03
CA GLY A 82 1.62 -9.38 -6.63
C GLY A 82 2.20 -10.60 -5.92
N ILE A 83 1.30 -11.51 -5.57
CA ILE A 83 1.64 -12.74 -4.84
C ILE A 83 1.48 -13.95 -5.78
N ASP A 84 2.59 -14.65 -6.04
CA ASP A 84 2.61 -15.91 -6.78
C ASP A 84 2.23 -17.08 -5.85
N ARG A 85 2.93 -17.17 -4.71
CA ARG A 85 2.65 -18.15 -3.66
C ARG A 85 2.06 -17.45 -2.44
N TYR A 86 0.76 -17.68 -2.24
CA TYR A 86 0.00 -17.19 -1.09
C TYR A 86 0.43 -17.87 0.22
N PRO A 87 0.26 -17.18 1.37
CA PRO A 87 0.44 -17.81 2.66
C PRO A 87 -0.57 -18.95 2.83
N ARG A 88 -0.14 -20.05 3.44
CA ARG A 88 -0.99 -21.23 3.67
C ARG A 88 -1.87 -20.99 4.90
N LYS A 89 -3.03 -21.64 4.96
CA LYS A 89 -3.91 -21.61 6.14
C LYS A 89 -3.14 -21.98 7.41
N VAL A 90 -3.23 -21.10 8.42
CA VAL A 90 -2.72 -21.27 9.77
C VAL A 90 -3.90 -21.61 10.69
N THR A 91 -3.70 -22.53 11.63
CA THR A 91 -4.68 -22.86 12.68
C THR A 91 -4.05 -22.64 14.05
N ARG A 92 -4.89 -22.45 15.08
CA ARG A 92 -4.44 -22.13 16.45
C ARG A 92 -3.56 -23.22 17.08
N ALA A 93 -3.76 -24.49 16.69
CA ALA A 93 -3.00 -25.63 17.21
C ALA A 93 -1.56 -25.73 16.66
N MET A 94 -1.16 -24.90 15.70
CA MET A 94 0.17 -25.02 15.09
C MET A 94 1.27 -24.42 15.97
N GLY A 95 2.37 -25.16 16.12
CA GLY A 95 3.58 -24.64 16.76
C GLY A 95 4.27 -23.54 15.94
N LYS A 96 5.03 -22.68 16.64
CA LYS A 96 5.71 -21.49 16.09
C LYS A 96 6.56 -21.78 14.84
N LYS A 97 7.29 -22.90 14.83
CA LYS A 97 8.13 -23.34 13.68
C LYS A 97 7.30 -23.61 12.41
N LYS A 98 6.11 -24.20 12.54
CA LYS A 98 5.20 -24.47 11.41
C LYS A 98 4.53 -23.19 10.93
N LEU A 99 4.21 -22.27 11.85
CA LEU A 99 3.59 -20.98 11.55
C LEU A 99 4.50 -20.13 10.65
N ILE A 100 5.77 -19.95 11.03
CA ILE A 100 6.76 -19.22 10.23
C ILE A 100 6.88 -19.79 8.81
N LYS A 101 6.91 -21.12 8.66
CA LYS A 101 7.01 -21.77 7.34
C LYS A 101 5.76 -21.55 6.47
N LYS A 102 4.57 -21.46 7.07
CA LYS A 102 3.29 -21.27 6.37
C LYS A 102 3.00 -19.82 6.00
N SER A 103 3.52 -18.86 6.77
CA SER A 103 3.37 -17.41 6.50
C SER A 103 4.27 -16.89 5.39
N LYS A 104 5.24 -17.69 4.91
CA LYS A 104 6.14 -17.29 3.81
C LYS A 104 5.38 -17.03 2.52
N VAL A 105 5.68 -15.90 1.87
CA VAL A 105 5.10 -15.52 0.58
C VAL A 105 6.16 -15.47 -0.53
N LYS A 106 5.74 -15.71 -1.77
CA LYS A 106 6.58 -15.51 -2.95
C LYS A 106 5.98 -14.36 -3.78
N PRO A 107 6.57 -13.16 -3.74
CA PRO A 107 6.10 -12.05 -4.55
C PRO A 107 6.60 -12.16 -5.99
N PHE A 108 5.91 -11.46 -6.88
CA PHE A 108 6.37 -11.19 -8.24
C PHE A 108 6.15 -9.72 -8.57
N VAL A 109 6.91 -9.22 -9.54
CA VAL A 109 6.73 -7.88 -10.09
C VAL A 109 6.80 -7.94 -11.61
N LYS A 110 5.87 -7.26 -12.26
CA LYS A 110 5.67 -7.35 -13.71
C LYS A 110 5.06 -6.07 -14.26
N TYR A 111 5.37 -5.74 -15.51
CA TYR A 111 4.62 -4.80 -16.33
C TYR A 111 3.43 -5.49 -16.98
N VAL A 112 2.26 -4.86 -16.89
CA VAL A 112 1.02 -5.44 -17.41
C VAL A 112 0.21 -4.37 -18.14
N ASN A 113 -0.30 -4.71 -19.32
CA ASN A 113 -1.25 -3.90 -20.07
C ASN A 113 -2.58 -3.83 -19.31
N TYR A 114 -3.24 -2.67 -19.26
CA TYR A 114 -4.54 -2.51 -18.60
C TYR A 114 -5.61 -3.51 -19.05
N ASN A 115 -5.62 -3.92 -20.32
CA ASN A 115 -6.58 -4.92 -20.83
C ASN A 115 -6.44 -6.28 -20.13
N HIS A 116 -5.26 -6.59 -19.58
CA HIS A 116 -4.99 -7.86 -18.91
C HIS A 116 -5.18 -7.77 -17.38
N ILE A 117 -5.85 -6.73 -16.92
CA ILE A 117 -6.06 -6.43 -15.51
C ILE A 117 -7.57 -6.33 -15.26
N MET A 118 -8.07 -7.12 -14.32
CA MET A 118 -9.40 -6.93 -13.75
C MET A 118 -9.29 -6.05 -12.50
N PRO A 119 -9.77 -4.80 -12.53
CA PRO A 119 -9.76 -3.94 -11.36
C PRO A 119 -10.73 -4.47 -10.31
N THR A 120 -10.34 -4.41 -9.04
CA THR A 120 -11.23 -4.75 -7.94
C THR A 120 -11.62 -3.51 -7.14
N ARG A 121 -12.67 -3.63 -6.32
CA ARG A 121 -13.11 -2.58 -5.39
C ARG A 121 -12.07 -2.28 -4.29
N TYR A 122 -11.18 -3.21 -4.01
CA TYR A 122 -10.32 -3.15 -2.84
C TYR A 122 -9.11 -2.24 -3.05
N VAL A 123 -8.81 -1.45 -2.01
CA VAL A 123 -7.63 -0.59 -1.91
C VAL A 123 -6.80 -1.06 -0.74
N VAL A 124 -5.49 -1.17 -0.94
CA VAL A 124 -4.54 -1.61 0.08
C VAL A 124 -3.44 -0.58 0.22
N ASP A 125 -3.16 -0.22 1.47
CA ASP A 125 -2.20 0.81 1.84
C ASP A 125 -0.82 0.17 2.05
N ILE A 126 -0.13 -0.15 0.97
CA ILE A 126 1.26 -0.62 1.01
C ILE A 126 2.08 0.29 0.10
N ASP A 127 2.96 1.08 0.71
CA ASP A 127 3.81 2.03 0.01
C ASP A 127 4.94 1.31 -0.73
N LEU A 128 4.65 0.88 -1.97
CA LEU A 128 5.63 0.25 -2.86
C LEU A 128 6.23 1.22 -3.88
N LYS A 129 5.76 2.47 -3.92
CA LYS A 129 6.15 3.46 -4.92
C LYS A 129 7.65 3.74 -4.94
N LYS A 130 8.29 3.78 -3.76
CA LYS A 130 9.72 4.03 -3.59
C LYS A 130 10.62 2.84 -3.93
N VAL A 131 10.04 1.64 -4.04
CA VAL A 131 10.80 0.39 -4.24
C VAL A 131 10.80 -0.03 -5.71
N LEU A 132 9.87 0.52 -6.50
CA LEU A 132 9.60 0.09 -7.87
C LEU A 132 9.69 1.26 -8.82
N ASP A 133 10.91 1.44 -9.33
CA ASP A 133 11.24 2.37 -10.41
C ASP A 133 11.53 1.63 -11.71
N ASP A 134 11.41 2.34 -12.84
CA ASP A 134 11.61 1.76 -14.17
C ASP A 134 13.04 1.28 -14.38
N GLU A 135 14.01 1.99 -13.81
CA GLU A 135 15.43 1.62 -13.85
C GLU A 135 15.69 0.27 -13.17
N VAL A 136 15.05 0.06 -12.02
CA VAL A 136 15.15 -1.18 -11.22
C VAL A 136 14.55 -2.36 -11.98
N MET A 137 13.61 -2.10 -12.88
CA MET A 137 12.93 -3.12 -13.67
C MET A 137 13.65 -3.50 -14.97
N ALA A 138 14.48 -2.61 -15.52
CA ALA A 138 15.24 -2.90 -16.73
C ALA A 138 16.28 -4.01 -16.50
N LYS A 139 16.95 -4.00 -15.34
CA LYS A 139 18.02 -4.96 -15.03
C LYS A 139 17.47 -6.25 -14.37
N PRO A 140 17.92 -7.45 -14.76
CA PRO A 140 17.42 -8.70 -14.19
C PRO A 140 17.88 -8.94 -12.74
N GLU A 141 19.08 -8.47 -12.38
CA GLU A 141 19.69 -8.66 -11.05
C GLU A 141 18.95 -7.85 -9.99
N SER A 142 18.70 -6.57 -10.25
CA SER A 142 17.93 -5.68 -9.37
C SER A 142 16.53 -6.21 -9.11
N ARG A 143 15.88 -6.85 -10.11
CA ARG A 143 14.56 -7.50 -9.92
C ARG A 143 14.59 -8.65 -8.91
N VAL A 144 15.73 -9.32 -8.73
CA VAL A 144 15.88 -10.35 -7.69
C VAL A 144 15.88 -9.70 -6.30
N GLU A 145 16.58 -8.59 -6.15
CA GLU A 145 16.70 -7.82 -4.90
C GLU A 145 15.38 -7.18 -4.51
N THR A 146 14.72 -6.51 -5.45
CA THR A 146 13.38 -5.94 -5.29
C THR A 146 12.36 -6.98 -4.80
N ARG A 147 12.41 -8.20 -5.35
CA ARG A 147 11.54 -9.30 -4.89
C ARG A 147 11.83 -9.69 -3.44
N LYS A 148 13.09 -9.64 -2.99
CA LYS A 148 13.45 -9.88 -1.58
C LYS A 148 12.91 -8.77 -0.69
N THR A 149 13.00 -7.51 -1.11
CA THR A 149 12.46 -6.36 -0.37
C THR A 149 10.93 -6.43 -0.25
N ILE A 150 10.23 -6.65 -1.36
CA ILE A 150 8.76 -6.80 -1.37
C ILE A 150 8.32 -8.00 -0.52
N LYS A 151 9.11 -9.08 -0.50
CA LYS A 151 8.81 -10.23 0.33
C LYS A 151 8.77 -9.85 1.81
N LYS A 152 9.76 -9.10 2.30
CA LYS A 152 9.80 -8.63 3.70
C LYS A 152 8.57 -7.78 4.02
N VAL A 153 8.27 -6.80 3.16
CA VAL A 153 7.10 -5.92 3.32
C VAL A 153 5.78 -6.71 3.36
N PHE A 154 5.60 -7.69 2.47
CA PHE A 154 4.38 -8.50 2.45
C PHE A 154 4.27 -9.46 3.65
N GLU A 155 5.39 -10.02 4.12
CA GLU A 155 5.39 -10.87 5.33
C GLU A 155 5.06 -10.05 6.58
N GLU A 156 5.64 -8.85 6.73
CA GLU A 156 5.32 -7.92 7.82
C GLU A 156 3.86 -7.48 7.80
N ARG A 157 3.33 -7.13 6.63
CA ARG A 157 1.91 -6.78 6.46
C ARG A 157 0.97 -7.94 6.74
N TYR A 158 1.36 -9.17 6.42
CA TYR A 158 0.56 -10.37 6.71
C TYR A 158 0.49 -10.67 8.22
N LEU A 159 1.58 -10.48 8.95
CA LEU A 159 1.59 -10.65 10.41
C LEU A 159 0.81 -9.54 11.12
N ASN A 160 0.83 -8.32 10.60
CA ASN A 160 0.21 -7.14 11.19
C ASN A 160 -1.21 -6.84 10.66
N GLN A 161 -1.99 -7.85 10.26
CA GLN A 161 -3.33 -7.68 9.68
C GLN A 161 -4.30 -6.89 10.57
N ALA A 162 -4.13 -6.94 11.89
CA ALA A 162 -5.00 -6.26 12.86
C ALA A 162 -4.82 -4.74 12.94
N ASN A 163 -3.70 -4.18 12.46
CA ASN A 163 -3.35 -2.77 12.68
C ASN A 163 -3.93 -1.79 11.64
N CYS A 164 -4.89 -2.22 10.81
CA CYS A 164 -5.46 -1.36 9.77
C CYS A 164 -6.54 -0.42 10.35
N LYS A 165 -6.24 0.89 10.40
CA LYS A 165 -7.08 1.96 10.99
C LYS A 165 -8.50 2.13 10.39
N SER A 166 -8.82 1.46 9.27
CA SER A 166 -10.13 1.59 8.61
C SER A 166 -10.60 0.25 8.07
N GLU A 167 -11.87 -0.07 8.29
CA GLU A 167 -12.49 -1.36 7.95
C GLU A 167 -12.38 -1.68 6.45
N LYS A 168 -12.55 -0.67 5.58
CA LYS A 168 -12.43 -0.81 4.12
C LYS A 168 -11.04 -1.27 3.68
N LYS A 169 -9.98 -0.76 4.32
CA LYS A 169 -8.59 -1.16 4.03
C LYS A 169 -8.28 -2.55 4.59
N ALA A 170 -8.82 -2.88 5.76
CA ALA A 170 -8.69 -4.21 6.37
C ALA A 170 -9.30 -5.30 5.47
N ALA A 171 -10.49 -5.04 4.92
CA ALA A 171 -11.13 -5.93 3.94
C ALA A 171 -10.26 -6.12 2.69
N GLY A 172 -9.60 -5.05 2.21
CA GLY A 172 -8.68 -5.12 1.09
C GLY A 172 -7.44 -5.98 1.36
N VAL A 173 -6.86 -5.87 2.56
CA VAL A 173 -5.71 -6.69 2.99
C VAL A 173 -6.10 -8.17 3.09
N SER A 174 -7.25 -8.47 3.72
CA SER A 174 -7.78 -9.83 3.80
C SER A 174 -8.03 -10.42 2.41
N PHE A 175 -8.65 -9.63 1.51
CA PHE A 175 -8.84 -10.04 0.12
C PHE A 175 -7.50 -10.29 -0.57
N PHE A 176 -6.50 -9.43 -0.40
CA PHE A 176 -5.21 -9.56 -1.09
C PHE A 176 -4.47 -10.86 -0.72
N PHE A 177 -4.43 -11.23 0.56
CA PHE A 177 -3.72 -12.43 1.00
C PHE A 177 -4.50 -13.74 0.84
N LYS A 178 -5.83 -13.68 0.68
CA LYS A 178 -6.65 -14.87 0.43
C LYS A 178 -6.49 -15.33 -1.02
N LYS A 179 -6.10 -16.60 -1.21
CA LYS A 179 -6.00 -17.22 -2.53
C LYS A 179 -7.36 -17.20 -3.24
N LEU A 180 -7.38 -16.75 -4.50
CA LEU A 180 -8.56 -16.85 -5.37
C LEU A 180 -8.70 -18.28 -5.87
N ARG A 181 -9.93 -18.80 -5.88
CA ARG A 181 -10.27 -20.10 -6.45
C ARG A 181 -11.14 -19.79 -7.68
N PHE A 182 -10.71 -20.29 -8.82
CA PHE A 182 -11.47 -20.28 -10.06
C PHE A 182 -12.14 -21.64 -10.19
#